data_AF-A0A7G9Z5G9-F1
#
_entry.id   AF-A0A7G9Z5G9-F1
#
_cell.length_a   1.000
_cell.length_b   1.000
_cell.length_c   1.000
_cell.angle_alpha   90.00
_cell.angle_beta   90.00
_cell.angle_gamma   90.00
#
_symmetry.space_group_name_H-M   'P 1'
#
loop_
_entity.id
_entity.type
_entity.pdbx_description
1 polymer ?
#
loop_
_entity_poly.entity_id
_entity_poly.type
_entity_poly.pdbx_seq_one_letter_code
_entity_poly.pdbx_strand_id
1 'polypeptide(L)'
;MPASADLILDVFDTDYNNPVLVNGNSVGILCINTIESWKQCTIKIHGSVLRVGSNTLTIQSESRGGNYDDFMIRNMGVTPVFRCPTNNTHANYGVRDVLGRCPRALVR
;
A
#
# COMPACT_ATOMS: atom_id res chain seq x y z
N MET A 1 -20.44 -0.17 -1.01
CA MET A 1 -19.24 -0.59 -1.75
C MET A 1 -18.07 0.28 -1.29
N PRO A 2 -16.88 -0.29 -0.97
CA PRO A 2 -15.68 0.52 -0.74
C PRO A 2 -15.38 1.39 -1.97
N ALA A 3 -14.89 2.61 -1.75
CA ALA A 3 -14.61 3.57 -2.83
C ALA A 3 -13.27 3.28 -3.51
N SER A 4 -12.35 2.67 -2.78
CA SER A 4 -11.06 2.15 -3.22
C SER A 4 -10.56 1.12 -2.20
N ALA A 5 -9.44 0.46 -2.46
CA ALA A 5 -8.74 -0.35 -1.47
C ALA A 5 -7.25 -0.02 -1.54
N ASP A 6 -6.57 0.07 -0.40
CA ASP A 6 -5.12 0.18 -0.34
C ASP A 6 -4.53 -1.23 -0.27
N LEU A 7 -3.34 -1.44 -0.85
CA LEU A 7 -2.57 -2.65 -0.66
C LEU A 7 -1.39 -2.36 0.27
N ILE A 8 -1.21 -3.22 1.27
CA ILE A 8 -0.10 -3.20 2.21
C ILE A 8 0.83 -4.34 1.81
N LEU A 9 2.09 -4.02 1.55
CA LEU A 9 3.12 -4.97 1.18
C LEU A 9 4.26 -4.90 2.20
N ASP A 10 4.48 -5.98 2.94
CA ASP A 10 5.66 -6.14 3.78
C ASP A 10 6.72 -6.91 2.99
N VAL A 11 7.71 -6.18 2.50
CA VAL A 11 8.79 -6.71 1.68
C VAL A 11 10.09 -6.00 2.03
N PHE A 12 11.17 -6.74 2.14
CA PHE A 12 12.50 -6.17 2.32
C PHE A 12 13.54 -6.87 1.44
N ASP A 13 14.62 -6.15 1.20
CA ASP A 13 15.81 -6.55 0.43
C ASP A 13 17.02 -6.55 1.38
N THR A 14 17.96 -7.46 1.19
CA THR A 14 19.20 -7.50 1.99
C THR A 14 20.26 -6.51 1.52
N ASP A 15 20.19 -6.08 0.27
CA ASP A 15 21.34 -5.49 -0.41
C ASP A 15 21.04 -4.17 -1.14
N TYR A 16 19.85 -3.98 -1.75
CA TYR A 16 19.57 -2.77 -2.56
C TYR A 16 18.14 -2.21 -2.48
N ASN A 17 18.02 -0.94 -2.87
CA ASN A 17 16.74 -0.22 -2.97
C ASN A 17 16.11 -0.49 -4.33
N ASN A 18 15.68 -1.73 -4.57
CA ASN A 18 15.01 -2.10 -5.82
C ASN A 18 13.62 -1.44 -5.92
N PRO A 19 13.20 -0.92 -7.09
CA PRO A 19 11.90 -0.28 -7.24
C PRO A 19 10.76 -1.30 -7.18
N VAL A 20 9.67 -0.91 -6.53
CA VAL A 20 8.40 -1.64 -6.54
C VAL A 20 7.45 -0.95 -7.50
N LEU A 21 6.96 -1.70 -8.49
CA LEU A 21 6.08 -1.18 -9.53
C LEU A 21 4.69 -1.82 -9.42
N VAL A 22 3.65 -1.03 -9.66
CA VAL A 22 2.28 -1.50 -9.82
C VAL A 22 1.74 -1.03 -11.16
N ASN A 23 1.32 -1.97 -11.99
CA ASN A 23 0.88 -1.72 -13.36
C ASN A 23 1.92 -0.91 -14.17
N GLY A 24 3.22 -1.14 -13.92
CA GLY A 24 4.33 -0.43 -14.55
C GLY A 24 4.72 0.92 -13.90
N ASN A 25 3.95 1.41 -12.92
CA ASN A 25 4.24 2.68 -12.24
C ASN A 25 5.01 2.44 -10.93
N SER A 26 6.06 3.21 -10.68
CA SER A 26 6.79 3.13 -9.39
C SER A 26 5.92 3.62 -8.23
N VAL A 27 5.82 2.80 -7.19
CA VAL A 27 5.03 3.08 -5.97
C VAL A 27 5.88 3.14 -4.71
N GLY A 28 7.15 2.76 -4.81
CA GLY A 28 8.08 2.73 -3.69
C GLY A 28 9.40 2.03 -4.05
N ILE A 29 10.25 1.88 -3.05
CA ILE A 29 11.50 1.12 -3.12
C ILE A 29 11.50 0.09 -2.00
N LEU A 30 12.17 -1.03 -2.20
CA LEU A 30 12.42 -2.00 -1.12
C LEU A 30 13.26 -1.31 -0.03
N CYS A 31 12.94 -1.60 1.22
CA CYS A 31 13.84 -1.25 2.32
C CYS A 31 15.05 -2.19 2.28
N ILE A 32 16.23 -1.66 2.60
CA ILE A 32 17.45 -2.45 2.75
C ILE A 32 17.64 -2.79 4.22
N ASN A 33 17.88 -4.07 4.52
CA ASN A 33 18.31 -4.49 5.85
C ASN A 33 19.33 -5.63 5.79
N THR A 34 20.51 -5.42 6.37
CA THR A 34 21.58 -6.44 6.38
C THR A 34 21.31 -7.60 7.35
N ILE A 35 20.25 -7.50 8.15
CA ILE A 35 19.74 -8.55 9.04
C ILE A 35 18.23 -8.65 8.79
N GLU A 36 17.66 -9.85 8.78
CA GLU A 36 16.22 -10.03 8.66
C GLU A 36 15.49 -9.20 9.73
N SER A 37 14.87 -8.11 9.30
CA SER A 37 14.12 -7.22 10.19
C SER A 37 13.05 -6.49 9.39
N TRP A 38 11.81 -6.76 9.78
CA TRP A 38 10.61 -6.24 9.16
C TRP A 38 10.23 -4.83 9.65
N LYS A 39 11.04 -4.23 10.51
CA LYS A 39 10.75 -2.92 11.10
C LYS A 39 10.83 -1.86 10.01
N GLN A 40 9.73 -1.14 9.77
CA GLN A 40 9.61 -0.07 8.77
C GLN A 40 9.71 -0.52 7.30
N CYS A 41 9.55 -1.81 7.02
CA CYS A 41 9.62 -2.39 5.67
C CYS A 41 8.25 -2.59 5.01
N THR A 42 7.33 -1.67 5.29
CA THR A 42 5.96 -1.73 4.77
C THR A 42 5.76 -0.69 3.70
N ILE A 43 5.45 -1.13 2.48
CA ILE A 43 5.07 -0.28 1.36
C ILE A 43 3.55 -0.18 1.33
N LYS A 44 3.04 1.05 1.49
CA LYS A 44 1.61 1.34 1.35
C LYS A 44 1.31 1.76 -0.09
N ILE A 45 0.63 0.89 -0.82
CA ILE A 45 0.19 1.11 -2.20
C ILE A 45 -1.23 1.67 -2.15
N HIS A 46 -1.36 2.96 -2.44
CA HIS A 46 -2.66 3.63 -2.42
C HIS A 46 -3.62 3.11 -3.49
N GLY A 47 -4.90 3.01 -3.16
CA GLY A 47 -5.91 2.54 -4.13
C GLY A 47 -6.04 3.36 -5.40
N SER A 48 -5.50 4.59 -5.44
CA SER A 48 -5.44 5.42 -6.64
C SER A 48 -4.53 4.87 -7.75
N VAL A 49 -3.56 4.00 -7.41
CA VAL A 49 -2.70 3.35 -8.41
C VAL A 49 -3.20 1.96 -8.84
N LEU A 50 -4.25 1.47 -8.16
CA LEU A 50 -4.89 0.20 -8.46
C LEU A 50 -6.06 0.39 -9.43
N ARG A 51 -6.28 -0.59 -10.29
CA ARG A 51 -7.46 -0.68 -11.16
C ARG A 51 -8.41 -1.76 -10.67
N VAL A 52 -9.70 -1.62 -11.02
CA VAL A 52 -10.69 -2.68 -10.81
C VAL A 52 -10.28 -3.90 -11.64
N GLY A 53 -10.27 -5.08 -11.01
CA GLY A 53 -9.82 -6.32 -11.63
C GLY A 53 -8.34 -6.59 -11.39
N SER A 54 -7.65 -7.07 -12.42
CA SER A 54 -6.27 -7.58 -12.30
C SER A 54 -5.23 -6.47 -12.26
N ASN A 55 -4.37 -6.50 -11.24
CA ASN A 55 -3.21 -5.62 -11.11
C ASN A 55 -1.92 -6.45 -11.20
N THR A 56 -0.85 -5.87 -11.71
CA THR A 56 0.47 -6.51 -11.76
C THR A 56 1.39 -5.81 -10.77
N LEU A 57 1.93 -6.55 -9.80
CA LEU A 57 3.02 -6.11 -8.94
C LEU A 57 4.33 -6.61 -9.54
N THR A 58 5.30 -5.73 -9.72
CA THR A 58 6.64 -6.08 -10.21
C THR A 58 7.67 -5.61 -9.21
N ILE A 59 8.52 -6.53 -8.79
CA ILE A 59 9.73 -6.28 -8.01
C ILE A 59 10.86 -6.83 -8.86
N GLN A 60 11.82 -6.00 -9.20
CA GLN A 60 12.96 -6.40 -10.01
C GLN A 60 14.13 -6.70 -9.09
N SER A 61 14.63 -7.93 -9.13
CA SER A 61 15.96 -8.25 -8.61
C SER A 61 16.96 -8.11 -9.75
N GLU A 62 18.08 -7.44 -9.49
CA GLU A 62 19.18 -7.40 -10.44
C GLU A 62 20.09 -8.60 -10.22
N SER A 63 20.72 -9.08 -11.30
CA SER A 63 21.78 -10.08 -11.18
C SER A 63 23.07 -9.38 -10.77
N ARG A 64 23.70 -9.83 -9.68
CA ARG A 64 25.01 -9.33 -9.24
C ARG A 64 26.00 -10.46 -9.12
N GLY A 65 26.94 -10.49 -10.07
CA GLY A 65 27.93 -11.56 -10.15
C GLY A 65 27.25 -12.91 -10.42
N GLY A 66 27.45 -13.88 -9.53
CA GLY A 66 26.87 -15.23 -9.63
C GLY A 66 25.63 -15.48 -8.77
N ASN A 67 25.09 -14.46 -8.08
CA ASN A 67 23.89 -14.60 -7.25
C ASN A 67 22.81 -13.58 -7.65
N TYR A 68 21.56 -13.90 -7.33
CA TYR A 68 20.44 -12.96 -7.43
C TYR A 68 20.30 -12.22 -6.11
N ASP A 69 19.89 -10.95 -6.15
CA ASP A 69 19.46 -10.25 -4.94
C ASP A 69 18.30 -11.01 -4.30
N ASP A 70 18.42 -11.30 -3.01
CA ASP A 70 17.40 -12.00 -2.23
C ASP A 70 16.42 -10.98 -1.65
N PHE A 71 15.13 -11.15 -1.93
CA PHE A 71 14.08 -10.40 -1.23
C PHE A 71 13.13 -11.35 -0.51
N MET A 72 12.59 -10.90 0.61
CA MET A 72 11.63 -11.65 1.41
C MET A 72 10.30 -10.91 1.46
N ILE A 73 9.21 -11.64 1.21
CA ILE A 73 7.84 -11.13 1.34
C ILE A 73 7.18 -11.84 2.51
N ARG A 74 6.72 -11.08 3.50
CA ARG A 74 5.98 -11.63 4.66
C ARG A 74 4.48 -11.50 4.51
N ASN A 75 4.01 -10.38 3.95
CA ASN A 75 2.59 -10.06 3.94
C ASN A 75 2.21 -9.26 2.70
N MET A 76 1.05 -9.61 2.15
CA MET A 76 0.37 -8.85 1.10
C MET A 76 -1.11 -8.79 1.46
N GLY A 77 -1.56 -7.63 1.94
CA GLY A 77 -2.90 -7.44 2.48
C GLY A 77 -3.66 -6.31 1.80
N VAL A 78 -4.92 -6.54 1.47
CA VAL A 78 -5.81 -5.51 0.89
C VAL A 78 -6.66 -4.90 2.01
N THR A 79 -6.60 -3.58 2.17
CA THR A 79 -7.37 -2.82 3.15
C THR A 79 -8.43 -1.97 2.43
N PRO A 80 -9.73 -2.25 2.59
CA PRO A 80 -10.78 -1.45 1.98
C PRO A 80 -10.77 -0.01 2.51
N VAL A 81 -10.92 0.98 1.63
CA VAL A 81 -11.04 2.40 1.98
C VAL A 81 -12.48 2.85 1.76
N PHE A 82 -13.12 3.31 2.83
CA PHE A 82 -14.50 3.76 2.81
C PHE A 82 -14.56 5.28 2.90
N ARG A 83 -14.91 5.96 1.81
CA ARG A 83 -15.22 7.40 1.84
C ARG A 83 -16.60 7.64 2.45
N CYS A 84 -16.76 8.74 3.17
CA CYS A 84 -18.07 9.23 3.56
C CYS A 84 -18.70 10.02 2.41
N PRO A 85 -20.01 9.90 2.18
CA PRO A 85 -20.70 10.82 1.28
C PRO A 85 -20.56 12.25 1.83
N THR A 86 -20.00 13.16 1.03
CA THR A 86 -20.09 14.60 1.29
C THR A 86 -21.44 15.07 0.73
N ASN A 87 -22.49 15.07 1.55
CA ASN A 87 -23.72 15.74 1.14
C ASN A 87 -23.48 17.25 1.22
N ASN A 88 -23.63 17.94 0.10
CA ASN A 88 -23.42 19.39 -0.10
C ASN A 88 -24.48 20.25 0.64
N THR A 89 -24.61 20.06 1.95
CA THR A 89 -25.32 20.96 2.85
C THR A 89 -24.51 21.04 4.15
N HIS A 90 -23.55 21.97 4.19
CA HIS A 90 -22.96 22.52 5.42
C HIS A 90 -22.37 21.53 6.46
N ALA A 91 -21.94 20.34 6.07
CA ALA A 91 -21.24 19.44 6.99
C ALA A 91 -20.00 18.81 6.32
N ASN A 92 -18.83 19.32 6.68
CA ASN A 92 -17.53 18.74 6.34
C ASN A 92 -17.36 17.42 7.11
N TYR A 93 -17.79 16.30 6.54
CA TYR A 93 -17.52 14.99 7.11
C TYR A 93 -16.08 14.56 6.78
N GLY A 94 -15.24 14.47 7.82
CA GLY A 94 -13.89 13.90 7.74
C GLY A 94 -13.86 12.37 7.67
N VAL A 95 -12.65 11.80 7.64
CA VAL A 95 -12.33 10.36 7.50
C VAL A 95 -13.08 9.48 8.53
N ARG A 96 -13.50 8.27 8.13
CA ARG A 96 -14.27 7.30 8.96
C ARG A 96 -13.52 6.81 10.20
N ASP A 97 -14.28 6.35 11.19
CA ASP A 97 -13.75 5.68 12.37
C ASP A 97 -13.18 4.27 12.06
N VAL A 98 -12.55 3.64 13.07
CA VAL A 98 -11.89 2.32 12.97
C VAL A 98 -12.86 1.20 12.56
N LEU A 99 -14.17 1.41 12.67
CA LEU A 99 -15.22 0.46 12.28
C LEU A 99 -15.83 0.76 10.91
N GLY A 100 -15.23 1.69 10.15
CA GLY A 100 -15.73 2.08 8.85
C GLY A 100 -17.09 2.76 8.92
N ARG A 101 -17.45 3.41 10.04
CA ARG A 101 -18.66 4.25 10.14
C ARG A 101 -18.31 5.69 9.86
N CYS A 102 -19.21 6.40 9.18
CA CYS A 102 -19.09 7.84 9.08
C CYS A 102 -19.44 8.46 10.44
N PRO A 103 -18.57 9.30 11.02
CA PRO A 103 -18.94 10.05 12.21
C PRO A 103 -20.19 10.87 11.88
N ARG A 104 -21.25 10.70 12.67
CA ARG A 104 -22.43 11.57 12.57
C ARG A 104 -22.00 12.99 12.90
N ALA A 105 -22.46 13.96 12.12
CA ALA A 105 -22.28 15.35 12.48
C ALA A 105 -23.03 15.55 13.80
N LEU A 106 -22.34 16.09 14.80
CA LEU A 106 -22.99 16.71 15.94
C LEU A 106 -23.74 17.93 15.40
N VAL A 107 -25.01 17.74 15.07
CA VAL A 107 -25.93 18.86 14.84
C VAL A 107 -26.10 19.51 16.21
N ARG A 108 -25.56 20.73 16.37
CA ARG A 108 -25.82 21.60 17.52
C ARG A 108 -27.17 22.26 17.35
#